data_AF-A0AAJ1PUP7-F1
#
_entry.id   AF-A0AAJ1PUP7-F1
#
_cell.length_a   1.000
_cell.length_b   1.000
_cell.length_c   1.000
_cell.angle_alpha   90.00
_cell.angle_beta   90.00
_cell.angle_gamma   90.00
#
_symmetry.space_group_name_H-M   'P 1'
#
loop_
_entity.id
_entity.type
_entity.pdbx_description
1 polymer ?
#
loop_
_entity_poly.entity_id
_entity_poly.type
_entity_poly.pdbx_seq_one_letter_code
_entity_poly.pdbx_strand_id
1 'polypeptide(L)'
;MGEHAWAGVMGIPDMGWLAAEQAGIDLSRILVVPSGTGLDAKILATLIDGVDVVALGKISLSVGQQRSLWGRMRARNTVLLTDENWPRMRQVG
;
A
#
# COMPACT_ATOMS: atom_id res chain seq x y z
N MET A 1 17.86 -0.40 2.51
CA MET A 1 16.46 -0.02 2.79
C MET A 1 16.43 0.27 4.27
N GLY A 2 16.02 1.48 4.67
CA GLY A 2 16.38 2.07 5.95
C GLY A 2 15.89 1.24 7.13
N GLU A 3 16.70 1.23 8.18
CA GLU A 3 16.55 0.53 9.47
C GLU A 3 15.28 0.95 10.26
N HIS A 4 14.41 1.76 9.64
CA HIS A 4 13.27 2.45 10.21
C HIS A 4 12.03 2.49 9.29
N ALA A 5 12.03 1.75 8.18
CA ALA A 5 10.95 1.83 7.20
C ALA A 5 9.60 1.35 7.79
N TRP A 6 8.52 2.06 7.48
CA TRP A 6 7.15 1.67 7.81
C TRP A 6 6.43 1.09 6.59
N ALA A 7 5.53 0.14 6.83
CA ALA A 7 4.66 -0.42 5.80
C ALA A 7 3.18 -0.20 6.12
N GLY A 8 2.38 0.11 5.10
CA GLY A 8 0.93 0.15 5.17
C GLY A 8 0.31 -1.03 4.46
N VAL A 9 -0.74 -1.63 5.02
CA VAL A 9 -1.51 -2.73 4.42
C VAL A 9 -2.98 -2.36 4.38
N MET A 10 -3.60 -2.46 3.20
CA MET A 10 -5.02 -2.15 3.01
C MET A 10 -5.67 -3.07 1.98
N GLY A 11 -6.89 -3.53 2.23
CA GLY A 11 -7.68 -4.29 1.25
C GLY A 11 -7.18 -5.71 0.95
N ILE A 12 -6.28 -6.26 1.77
CA ILE A 12 -5.80 -7.64 1.66
C ILE A 12 -6.56 -8.50 2.68
N PRO A 13 -7.56 -9.30 2.25
CA PRO A 13 -8.21 -10.24 3.15
C PRO A 13 -7.21 -11.33 3.59
N ASP A 14 -7.39 -11.82 4.82
CA ASP A 14 -6.67 -12.98 5.35
C ASP A 14 -5.13 -12.91 5.21
N MET A 15 -4.56 -11.72 5.45
CA MET A 15 -3.10 -11.52 5.41
C MET A 15 -2.38 -12.51 6.34
N GLY A 16 -1.41 -13.24 5.78
CA GLY A 16 -0.60 -14.22 6.51
C GLY A 16 0.44 -13.56 7.41
N TRP A 17 0.01 -12.91 8.50
CA TRP A 17 0.90 -12.17 9.42
C TRP A 17 2.02 -13.02 10.00
N LEU A 18 1.73 -14.28 10.36
CA LEU A 18 2.75 -15.21 10.83
C LEU A 18 3.81 -15.50 9.75
N ALA A 19 3.38 -15.70 8.49
CA ALA A 19 4.30 -15.92 7.39
C ALA A 19 5.14 -14.66 7.09
N ALA A 20 4.55 -13.47 7.24
CA ALA A 20 5.24 -12.19 7.12
C ALA A 20 6.34 -12.04 8.19
N GLU A 21 6.02 -12.33 9.45
CA GLU A 21 6.99 -12.32 10.55
C GLU A 21 8.12 -13.35 10.30
N GLN A 22 7.77 -14.56 9.88
CA GLN A 22 8.75 -15.61 9.53
C GLN A 22 9.64 -15.22 8.35
N ALA A 23 9.14 -14.37 7.43
CA ALA A 23 9.90 -13.80 6.33
C ALA A 23 10.77 -12.60 6.75
N GLY A 24 10.79 -12.23 8.04
CA GLY A 24 11.61 -11.15 8.58
C GLY A 24 10.96 -9.77 8.53
N ILE A 25 9.64 -9.69 8.30
CA ILE A 25 8.92 -8.41 8.39
C ILE A 25 8.68 -8.07 9.86
N ASP A 26 9.17 -6.89 10.29
CA ASP A 26 8.90 -6.35 11.62
C ASP A 26 7.44 -5.90 11.72
N LEU A 27 6.59 -6.74 12.32
CA LEU A 27 5.15 -6.46 12.49
C LEU A 27 4.89 -5.22 13.36
N SER A 28 5.84 -4.79 14.20
CA SER A 28 5.68 -3.56 15.00
C SER A 28 5.72 -2.29 14.16
N ARG A 29 6.10 -2.39 12.88
CA ARG A 29 6.21 -1.30 11.90
C ARG A 29 5.21 -1.40 10.77
N ILE A 30 4.11 -2.12 11.00
CA ILE A 30 3.03 -2.25 10.02
C ILE A 30 1.77 -1.51 10.48
N LEU A 31 1.26 -0.65 9.61
CA LEU A 31 -0.07 -0.05 9.73
C LEU A 31 -1.07 -0.92 8.97
N VAL A 32 -1.99 -1.57 9.68
CA VAL A 32 -3.09 -2.34 9.07
C VAL A 32 -4.33 -1.47 9.04
N VAL A 33 -4.86 -1.26 7.85
CA VAL A 33 -5.94 -0.30 7.62
C VAL A 33 -7.16 -0.98 6.98
N PRO A 34 -8.35 -0.86 7.58
CA PRO A 34 -9.58 -1.40 7.00
C PRO A 34 -9.91 -0.75 5.65
N SER A 35 -10.41 -1.54 4.70
CA SER A 35 -10.97 -1.08 3.42
C SER A 35 -12.51 -1.14 3.43
N GLY A 36 -13.15 -0.56 2.41
CA GLY A 36 -14.61 -0.54 2.30
C GLY A 36 -15.27 0.56 3.12
N THR A 37 -14.51 1.59 3.49
CA THR A 37 -14.98 2.68 4.37
C THR A 37 -15.72 3.79 3.60
N GLY A 38 -15.66 3.77 2.27
CA GLY A 38 -16.08 4.89 1.42
C GLY A 38 -15.05 6.04 1.36
N LEU A 39 -14.01 6.01 2.21
CA LEU A 39 -12.91 6.98 2.24
C LEU A 39 -11.59 6.39 1.76
N ASP A 40 -11.63 5.23 1.12
CA ASP A 40 -10.45 4.41 0.86
C ASP A 40 -9.35 5.14 0.08
N ALA A 41 -9.72 5.96 -0.91
CA ALA A 41 -8.75 6.78 -1.65
C ALA A 41 -8.03 7.82 -0.78
N LYS A 42 -8.75 8.43 0.18
CA LYS A 42 -8.16 9.42 1.11
C LYS A 42 -7.26 8.74 2.12
N ILE A 43 -7.70 7.61 2.66
CA ILE A 43 -6.93 6.79 3.59
C ILE A 43 -5.63 6.32 2.93
N LEU A 44 -5.72 5.81 1.70
CA LEU A 44 -4.55 5.40 0.93
C LEU A 44 -3.61 6.58 0.64
N ALA A 45 -4.14 7.78 0.35
CA ALA A 45 -3.31 8.97 0.22
C ALA A 45 -2.54 9.28 1.51
N THR A 46 -3.21 9.17 2.67
CA THR A 46 -2.57 9.35 3.98
C THR A 46 -1.48 8.31 4.24
N LEU A 47 -1.72 7.04 3.89
CA LEU A 47 -0.69 6.00 3.98
C LEU A 47 0.53 6.37 3.13
N ILE A 48 0.32 6.73 1.86
CA ILE A 48 1.41 7.13 0.95
C ILE A 48 2.22 8.31 1.50
N ASP A 49 1.57 9.25 2.19
CA ASP A 49 2.29 10.39 2.79
C ASP A 49 3.13 10.00 4.02
N GLY A 50 2.88 8.86 4.65
CA GLY A 50 3.47 8.48 5.95
C GLY A 50 4.31 7.20 5.97
N VAL A 51 4.31 6.40 4.90
CA VAL A 51 5.03 5.12 4.85
C VAL A 51 5.89 4.96 3.59
N ASP A 52 6.89 4.08 3.66
CA ASP A 52 7.80 3.80 2.56
C ASP A 52 7.21 2.77 1.58
N VAL A 53 6.39 1.83 2.08
CA VAL A 53 5.79 0.75 1.29
C VAL A 53 4.32 0.61 1.61
N VAL A 54 3.48 0.48 0.59
CA VAL A 54 2.06 0.14 0.74
C VAL A 54 1.78 -1.17 0.03
N ALA A 55 1.29 -2.18 0.75
CA ALA A 55 0.65 -3.35 0.18
C ALA A 55 -0.86 -3.12 0.07
N LEU A 56 -1.36 -3.15 -1.15
CA LEU A 56 -2.73 -2.83 -1.48
C LEU A 56 -3.38 -4.01 -2.19
N GLY A 57 -4.41 -4.58 -1.56
CA GLY A 57 -5.29 -5.54 -2.21
C GLY A 57 -6.44 -4.84 -2.93
N LYS A 58 -7.54 -5.58 -3.12
CA LYS A 58 -8.65 -5.12 -3.95
C LYS A 58 -9.46 -4.01 -3.26
N ILE A 59 -9.35 -2.79 -3.78
CA ILE A 59 -10.19 -1.66 -3.40
C ILE A 59 -10.77 -0.93 -4.63
N SER A 60 -11.99 -0.42 -4.50
CA SER A 60 -12.66 0.31 -5.58
C SER A 60 -12.11 1.72 -5.72
N LEU A 61 -11.22 1.93 -6.69
CA LEU A 61 -10.69 3.24 -7.07
C LEU A 61 -11.04 3.58 -8.51
N SER A 62 -11.47 4.81 -8.75
CA SER A 62 -11.58 5.36 -10.09
C SER A 62 -10.20 5.53 -10.74
N VAL A 63 -10.14 5.52 -12.07
CA VAL A 63 -8.91 5.79 -12.84
C VAL A 63 -8.30 7.15 -12.46
N GLY A 64 -9.13 8.15 -12.15
CA GLY A 64 -8.67 9.45 -11.68
C GLY A 64 -7.97 9.38 -10.32
N GLN A 65 -8.54 8.62 -9.37
CA GLN A 65 -7.91 8.38 -8.06
C GLN A 65 -6.59 7.61 -8.21
N GLN A 66 -6.57 6.54 -9.01
CA GLN A 66 -5.34 5.77 -9.27
C GLN A 66 -4.22 6.64 -9.84
N ARG A 67 -4.51 7.50 -10.83
CA ARG A 67 -3.52 8.42 -11.41
C ARG A 67 -3.02 9.45 -10.40
N SER A 68 -3.93 10.02 -9.60
CA SER A 68 -3.58 11.01 -8.57
C SER A 68 -2.67 10.40 -7.49
N LEU A 69 -3.03 9.22 -7.00
CA LEU A 69 -2.25 8.46 -6.02
C LEU A 69 -0.88 8.06 -6.57
N TRP A 70 -0.81 7.66 -7.83
CA TRP A 70 0.46 7.35 -8.50
C TRP A 70 1.40 8.56 -8.62
N GLY A 71 0.85 9.74 -8.89
CA GLY A 71 1.60 10.99 -8.85
C GLY A 71 2.15 11.28 -7.46
N ARG A 72 1.34 11.06 -6.42
CA ARG A 72 1.73 11.24 -5.01
C ARG A 72 2.83 10.25 -4.58
N MET A 73 2.71 8.97 -4.94
CA MET A 73 3.72 7.95 -4.63
C MET A 73 5.09 8.34 -5.17
N ARG A 74 5.17 8.85 -6.42
CA ARG A 74 6.43 9.37 -6.97
C ARG A 74 6.98 10.57 -6.21
N ALA A 75 6.12 11.47 -5.76
CA ALA A 75 6.53 12.65 -5.00
C ALA A 75 7.03 12.31 -3.58
N ARG A 76 6.62 11.15 -3.05
CA ARG A 76 6.97 10.66 -1.71
C ARG A 76 7.94 9.49 -1.69
N ASN A 77 8.39 9.01 -2.86
CA ASN A 77 9.18 7.79 -3.02
C ASN A 77 8.57 6.53 -2.36
N THR A 78 7.24 6.47 -2.26
CA THR A 78 6.53 5.31 -1.72
C THR A 78 6.40 4.21 -2.78
N VAL A 79 6.67 2.96 -2.39
CA VAL A 79 6.48 1.77 -3.23
C VAL A 79 5.07 1.21 -3.02
N LEU A 80 4.37 0.89 -4.12
CA LEU A 80 3.10 0.18 -4.10
C LEU A 80 3.31 -1.28 -4.49
N LEU A 81 2.84 -2.20 -3.67
CA LEU A 81 2.72 -3.62 -3.95
C LEU A 81 1.24 -3.93 -4.12
N THR A 82 0.83 -4.34 -5.31
CA THR A 82 -0.57 -4.68 -5.60
C THR A 82 -0.63 -5.68 -6.75
N ASP A 83 -1.63 -6.57 -6.72
CA ASP A 83 -1.98 -7.45 -7.83
C ASP A 83 -2.85 -6.75 -8.88
N GLU A 84 -3.40 -5.58 -8.56
CA GLU A 84 -4.21 -4.77 -9.46
C GLU A 84 -3.37 -4.05 -10.52
N ASN A 85 -3.82 -4.09 -11.77
CA ASN A 85 -3.11 -3.42 -12.87
C ASN A 85 -3.48 -1.93 -12.94
N TRP A 86 -2.64 -1.08 -12.35
CA TRP A 86 -2.82 0.37 -12.43
C TRP A 86 -2.25 0.93 -13.75
N PRO A 87 -2.95 1.87 -14.41
CA PRO A 87 -2.49 2.44 -15.67
C PRO A 87 -1.06 3.01 -15.57
N ARG A 88 -0.18 2.56 -16.46
CA ARG A 88 1.22 3.01 -16.59
C ARG A 88 2.15 2.59 -15.44
N MET A 89 1.84 1.51 -14.73
CA MET A 89 2.80 0.84 -13.85
C MET A 89 3.49 -0.32 -14.58
N ARG A 90 4.79 -0.49 -14.34
CA ARG A 90 5.53 -1.67 -14.82
C ARG A 90 5.48 -2.71 -13.71
N GLN A 91 4.89 -3.87 -13.99
CA GLN A 91 5.01 -5.03 -13.10
C GLN A 91 6.47 -5.51 -13.10
N VAL A 92 7.03 -5.70 -11.92
CA VAL A 92 8.31 -6.38 -11.73
C VAL A 92 7.92 -7.74 -11.16
N GLY A 93 8.11 -8.79 -11.97
CA GLY A 93 7.89 -10.18 -11.59
C GLY A 93 9.04 -10.73 -10.78
#